data_AF-A0A3L6SXQ3-F1
#
_entry.id   AF-A0A3L6SXQ3-F1
#
_cell.length_a   1.000
_cell.length_b   1.000
_cell.length_c   1.000
_cell.angle_alpha   90.00
_cell.angle_beta   90.00
_cell.angle_gamma   90.00
#
_symmetry.space_group_name_H-M   'P 1'
#
loop_
_entity.id
_entity.type
_entity.pdbx_description
1 polymer ?
#
loop_
_entity_poly.entity_id
_entity_poly.type
_entity_poly.pdbx_seq_one_letter_code
_entity_poly.pdbx_strand_id
1 'polypeptide(L)'
;MAFMLLSSARGSKDQIVGTDQRGNTLLYSSGSHTIRVMPTLKSYTVVRHSDILVYAKDIGTYSFDTVSRAWSKAGDWVLPISGRAEYVPEYDLWFGLSSYADNNLLCASDLSAASELKPPTLRHIWDDDLRPPEDWVSGLAYAVHLGSSKFCIARYFEAREEEPCEDGSGFIRSGCEKFAVLTGVEVERCGEAGGGLRMITHRSKRYRLANSKLLDLVL
;
A
#
# COMPACT_ATOMS: atom_id res chain seq x y z
N MET A 1 2.40 -1.17 17.06
CA MET A 1 3.00 -2.30 16.31
C MET A 1 1.88 -3.27 15.99
N ALA A 2 1.52 -3.40 14.71
CA ALA A 2 0.53 -4.37 14.25
C ALA A 2 1.27 -5.54 13.60
N PHE A 3 0.97 -6.77 14.03
CA PHE A 3 1.48 -7.99 13.42
C PHE A 3 0.28 -8.87 13.05
N MET A 4 0.32 -9.49 11.88
CA MET A 4 -0.69 -10.46 11.46
C MET A 4 -0.15 -11.86 11.76
N LEU A 5 -0.75 -12.55 12.73
CA LEU A 5 -0.43 -13.95 13.02
C LEU A 5 -1.26 -14.85 12.10
N LEU A 6 -0.58 -15.59 11.22
CA LEU A 6 -1.19 -16.68 10.47
C LEU A 6 -0.61 -18.01 10.99
N SER A 7 -1.41 -18.76 11.74
CA SER A 7 -1.05 -20.12 12.17
C SER A 7 -1.56 -21.13 11.15
N SER A 8 -0.68 -21.99 10.62
CA SER A 8 -1.09 -23.19 9.89
C SER A 8 -1.71 -24.20 10.85
N ALA A 9 -2.98 -24.56 10.65
CA ALA A 9 -3.68 -25.55 11.48
C ALA A 9 -3.34 -27.02 11.12
N ARG A 10 -2.48 -27.26 10.12
CA ARG A 10 -2.06 -28.63 9.73
C ARG A 10 -0.59 -28.85 10.06
N GLY A 11 -0.35 -29.43 11.23
CA GLY A 11 0.95 -29.95 11.67
C GLY A 11 1.33 -29.40 13.04
N SER A 12 1.96 -30.23 13.88
CA SER A 12 2.37 -29.94 15.27
C SER A 12 3.50 -28.88 15.41
N LYS A 13 3.60 -27.95 14.46
CA LYS A 13 4.67 -26.96 14.36
C LYS A 13 4.05 -25.59 14.16
N ASP A 14 3.87 -24.88 15.26
CA ASP A 14 3.42 -23.50 15.23
C ASP A 14 4.43 -22.65 14.47
N GLN A 15 3.94 -21.95 13.46
CA GLN A 15 4.69 -20.99 12.66
C GLN A 15 4.15 -19.61 12.97
N ILE A 16 5.05 -18.67 13.28
CA ILE A 16 4.72 -17.28 13.60
C ILE A 16 5.26 -16.43 12.46
N VAL A 17 4.37 -15.71 11.78
CA VAL A 17 4.73 -14.70 10.79
C VAL A 17 4.60 -13.32 11.44
N GLY A 18 5.64 -12.50 11.34
CA GLY A 18 5.61 -11.09 11.71
C GLY A 18 5.91 -10.23 10.49
N THR A 19 5.28 -9.06 10.40
CA THR A 19 5.59 -8.08 9.35
C THR A 19 5.76 -6.69 9.96
N ASP A 20 6.71 -5.90 9.45
CA ASP A 20 6.89 -4.50 9.86
C ASP A 20 6.12 -3.54 8.95
N GLN A 21 6.07 -2.24 9.30
CA GLN A 21 5.40 -1.23 8.46
C GLN A 21 6.03 -1.03 7.06
N ARG A 22 7.21 -1.62 6.78
CA ARG A 22 7.88 -1.59 5.48
C ARG A 22 7.57 -2.85 4.66
N GLY A 23 6.75 -3.76 5.19
CA GLY A 23 6.38 -5.03 4.57
C GLY A 23 7.46 -6.11 4.71
N ASN A 24 8.53 -5.88 5.48
CA ASN A 24 9.53 -6.89 5.75
C ASN A 24 8.89 -7.97 6.62
N THR A 25 9.09 -9.23 6.25
CA THR A 25 8.42 -10.34 6.90
C THR A 25 9.43 -11.27 7.55
N LEU A 26 9.12 -11.75 8.74
CA LEU A 26 9.91 -12.74 9.48
C LEU A 26 9.03 -13.95 9.75
N LEU A 27 9.59 -15.15 9.55
CA LEU A 27 8.97 -16.41 9.92
C LEU A 27 9.78 -17.04 11.05
N TYR A 28 9.14 -17.30 12.17
CA TYR A 28 9.67 -18.18 13.21
C TYR A 28 9.01 -19.55 13.13
N SER A 29 9.82 -20.60 13.10
CA SER A 29 9.37 -21.99 13.09
C SER A 29 9.75 -22.65 14.42
N SER A 30 8.76 -22.91 15.28
CA SER A 30 8.96 -23.57 16.59
C SER A 30 9.57 -24.96 16.43
N GLY A 31 9.12 -25.73 15.43
CA GLY A 31 9.60 -27.10 15.21
C GLY A 31 11.06 -27.22 14.76
N SER A 32 11.65 -26.15 14.22
CA SER A 32 13.06 -26.12 13.82
C SER A 32 13.89 -25.10 14.60
N HIS A 33 13.27 -24.31 15.48
CA HIS A 33 13.89 -23.19 16.19
C HIS A 33 14.65 -22.24 15.26
N THR A 34 14.09 -21.97 14.07
CA THR A 34 14.73 -21.12 13.06
C THR A 34 13.93 -19.84 12.83
N ILE A 35 14.66 -18.75 12.64
CA ILE A 35 14.14 -17.49 12.13
C ILE A 35 14.54 -17.38 10.67
N ARG A 36 13.59 -17.10 9.79
CA ARG A 36 13.83 -16.84 8.37
C ARG A 36 13.36 -15.44 8.03
N VAL A 37 14.21 -14.69 7.34
CA VAL A 37 13.78 -13.48 6.65
C VAL A 37 12.98 -13.93 5.44
N MET A 38 11.72 -13.52 5.41
CA MET A 38 10.81 -13.79 4.32
C MET A 38 10.86 -12.63 3.32
N PRO A 39 10.48 -12.86 2.07
CA PRO A 39 10.40 -11.81 1.07
C PRO A 39 9.55 -10.64 1.55
N THR A 40 9.93 -9.42 1.15
CA THR A 40 9.12 -8.25 1.42
C THR A 40 7.81 -8.37 0.66
N LEU A 41 6.68 -8.34 1.39
CA LEU A 41 5.37 -8.26 0.77
C LEU A 41 5.19 -6.84 0.25
N LYS A 42 4.82 -6.72 -1.02
CA LYS A 42 4.68 -5.43 -1.69
C LYS A 42 3.25 -5.08 -1.96
N SER A 43 2.38 -6.07 -2.16
CA SER A 43 0.96 -5.80 -2.28
C SER A 43 0.09 -7.01 -1.98
N TYR A 44 -1.16 -6.72 -1.66
CA TYR A 44 -2.16 -7.74 -1.36
C TYR A 44 -3.57 -7.23 -1.65
N THR A 45 -4.49 -8.16 -1.89
CA THR A 45 -5.91 -7.89 -2.11
C THR A 45 -6.76 -9.13 -1.87
N VAL A 46 -8.06 -8.94 -1.68
CA VAL A 46 -9.03 -10.02 -1.76
C VAL A 46 -9.64 -10.04 -3.17
N VAL A 47 -9.64 -11.20 -3.81
CA VAL A 47 -10.32 -11.47 -5.09
C VAL A 47 -11.32 -12.61 -4.91
N ARG A 48 -12.34 -12.66 -5.79
CA ARG A 48 -13.29 -13.79 -5.88
C ARG A 48 -13.94 -14.19 -4.54
N HIS A 49 -14.06 -13.24 -3.60
CA HIS A 49 -14.61 -13.37 -2.25
C HIS A 49 -13.83 -14.26 -1.26
N SER A 50 -13.09 -15.27 -1.72
CA SER A 50 -12.38 -16.23 -0.85
C SER A 50 -10.87 -16.22 -1.00
N ASP A 51 -10.32 -15.54 -2.00
CA ASP A 51 -8.92 -15.68 -2.38
C ASP A 51 -8.16 -14.41 -2.01
N ILE A 52 -7.09 -14.54 -1.22
CA ILE A 52 -6.18 -13.43 -0.92
C ILE A 52 -5.00 -13.53 -1.86
N LEU A 53 -4.89 -12.59 -2.79
CA LEU A 53 -3.68 -12.45 -3.62
C LEU A 53 -2.63 -11.66 -2.87
N VAL A 54 -1.39 -12.13 -2.93
CA VAL A 54 -0.24 -11.51 -2.29
C VAL A 54 0.95 -11.53 -3.25
N TYR A 55 1.54 -10.36 -3.51
CA TYR A 55 2.78 -10.23 -4.26
C TYR A 55 3.97 -10.11 -3.30
N ALA A 56 4.90 -11.05 -3.44
CA ALA A 56 6.17 -11.09 -2.74
C ALA A 56 7.30 -10.65 -3.69
N LYS A 57 8.04 -9.61 -3.29
CA LYS A 57 9.14 -9.06 -4.11
C LYS A 57 10.14 -10.16 -4.46
N ASP A 58 10.58 -10.17 -5.72
CA ASP A 58 11.60 -11.09 -6.26
C ASP A 58 11.20 -12.58 -6.25
N ILE A 59 9.94 -12.91 -5.90
CA ILE A 59 9.43 -14.29 -5.92
C ILE A 59 8.21 -14.44 -6.85
N GLY A 60 7.24 -13.53 -6.78
CA GLY A 60 6.02 -13.60 -7.58
C GLY A 60 4.73 -13.45 -6.75
N THR A 61 3.60 -13.76 -7.38
CA THR A 61 2.27 -13.62 -6.77
C THR A 61 1.71 -14.98 -6.38
N TYR A 62 1.11 -15.04 -5.19
CA TYR A 62 0.49 -16.22 -4.60
C TYR A 62 -0.97 -15.94 -4.26
N SER A 63 -1.78 -16.98 -4.25
CA SER A 63 -3.16 -16.94 -3.78
C SER A 63 -3.31 -17.80 -2.53
N PHE A 64 -3.98 -17.26 -1.51
CA PHE A 64 -4.43 -18.02 -0.36
C PHE A 64 -5.95 -18.17 -0.42
N ASP A 65 -6.41 -19.40 -0.63
CA ASP A 65 -7.83 -19.73 -0.53
C ASP A 65 -8.21 -19.87 0.94
N THR A 66 -9.05 -18.96 1.42
CA THR A 66 -9.52 -18.92 2.81
C THR A 66 -10.45 -20.07 3.18
N VAL A 67 -11.10 -20.71 2.20
CA VAL A 67 -12.00 -21.86 2.40
C VAL A 67 -11.17 -23.13 2.61
N SER A 68 -10.28 -23.46 1.66
CA SER A 68 -9.41 -24.63 1.79
C SER A 68 -8.22 -24.41 2.73
N ARG A 69 -7.94 -23.13 3.09
CA ARG A 69 -6.79 -22.69 3.89
C ARG A 69 -5.46 -23.11 3.27
N ALA A 70 -5.37 -23.03 1.95
CA ALA A 70 -4.23 -23.50 1.18
C ALA A 70 -3.64 -22.37 0.33
N TRP A 71 -2.31 -22.42 0.16
CA TRP A 71 -1.57 -21.54 -0.74
C TRP A 71 -1.37 -22.20 -2.10
N SER A 72 -1.49 -21.40 -3.16
CA SER A 72 -1.10 -21.76 -4.51
C SER A 72 -0.32 -20.62 -5.16
N LYS A 73 0.54 -20.96 -6.13
CA LYS A 73 1.22 -19.93 -6.93
C LYS A 73 0.22 -19.36 -7.93
N ALA A 74 0.06 -18.05 -7.94
CA ALA A 74 -0.84 -17.34 -8.85
C ALA A 74 -0.13 -16.86 -10.12
N GLY A 75 1.19 -16.70 -10.08
CA GLY A 75 2.04 -16.47 -11.26
C GLY A 75 3.34 -15.71 -10.95
N ASP A 76 4.24 -15.65 -11.92
CA ASP A 76 5.54 -14.94 -11.84
C ASP A 76 5.44 -13.45 -12.18
N TRP A 77 4.26 -12.87 -11.99
CA TRP A 77 3.97 -11.47 -12.31
C TRP A 77 3.79 -10.62 -11.05
N VAL A 78 3.92 -9.31 -11.25
CA VAL A 78 3.78 -8.27 -10.22
C VAL A 78 2.35 -7.75 -10.22
N LEU A 79 1.76 -7.55 -9.05
CA LEU A 79 0.47 -6.85 -8.95
C LEU A 79 0.64 -5.38 -9.38
N PRO A 80 -0.28 -4.82 -10.18
CA PRO A 80 -0.19 -3.45 -10.70
C PRO A 80 -0.49 -2.38 -9.62
N ILE A 81 -0.70 -2.82 -8.38
CA ILE A 81 -0.99 -2.01 -7.21
C ILE A 81 0.05 -2.33 -6.14
N SER A 82 0.52 -1.30 -5.45
CA SER A 82 1.40 -1.34 -4.28
C SER A 82 0.56 -1.20 -3.00
N GLY A 83 0.95 -1.93 -1.96
CA GLY A 83 0.20 -2.03 -0.72
C GLY A 83 -1.14 -2.76 -0.90
N ARG A 84 -2.18 -2.26 -0.22
CA ARG A 84 -3.51 -2.84 -0.30
C ARG A 84 -4.22 -2.35 -1.56
N ALA A 85 -4.79 -3.28 -2.32
CA ALA A 85 -5.82 -2.94 -3.30
C ALA A 85 -7.22 -3.14 -2.68
N GLU A 86 -8.13 -2.23 -2.98
CA GLU A 86 -9.50 -2.26 -2.49
C GLU A 86 -10.48 -2.43 -3.65
N TYR A 87 -11.34 -3.44 -3.53
CA TYR A 87 -12.39 -3.67 -4.52
C TYR A 87 -13.52 -2.66 -4.33
N VAL A 88 -13.91 -1.99 -5.41
CA VAL A 88 -14.99 -1.01 -5.42
C VAL A 88 -16.11 -1.50 -6.36
N PRO A 89 -17.21 -2.05 -5.80
CA PRO A 89 -18.27 -2.69 -6.57
C PRO A 89 -18.91 -1.78 -7.62
N GLU A 90 -18.98 -0.47 -7.36
CA GLU A 90 -19.54 0.52 -8.27
C GLU A 90 -18.84 0.55 -9.64
N TYR A 91 -17.56 0.15 -9.68
CA TYR A 91 -16.75 0.12 -10.89
C TYR A 91 -16.36 -1.29 -11.34
N ASP A 92 -16.58 -2.31 -10.50
CA ASP A 92 -16.09 -3.66 -10.69
C ASP A 92 -14.56 -3.70 -10.91
N LEU A 93 -13.82 -2.92 -10.11
CA LEU A 93 -12.38 -2.77 -10.22
C LEU A 93 -11.72 -2.68 -8.84
N TRP A 94 -10.42 -2.99 -8.80
CA TRP A 94 -9.58 -2.80 -7.64
C TRP A 94 -8.82 -1.49 -7.74
N PHE A 95 -8.93 -0.66 -6.72
CA PHE A 95 -8.26 0.63 -6.61
C PHE A 95 -7.09 0.55 -5.63
N GLY A 96 -6.06 1.32 -5.89
CA GLY A 96 -4.92 1.47 -4.99
C GLY A 96 -3.88 2.40 -5.57
N LEU A 97 -2.65 2.33 -5.05
CA LEU A 97 -1.53 3.12 -5.57
C LEU A 97 -0.74 2.28 -6.57
N SER A 98 -0.35 2.87 -7.69
CA SER A 98 0.40 2.18 -8.74
C SER A 98 1.73 1.61 -8.22
N SER A 99 2.04 0.37 -8.58
CA SER A 99 3.34 -0.24 -8.30
C SER A 99 4.43 0.14 -9.32
N TYR A 100 4.05 0.77 -10.44
CA TYR A 100 4.97 1.13 -11.53
C TYR A 100 5.43 2.59 -11.51
N ALA A 101 4.80 3.44 -10.69
CA ALA A 101 5.06 4.87 -10.66
C ALA A 101 5.66 5.29 -9.32
N ASP A 102 6.75 6.07 -9.37
CA ASP A 102 7.44 6.58 -8.18
C ASP A 102 6.60 7.59 -7.37
N ASN A 103 5.53 8.11 -7.97
CA ASN A 103 4.70 9.16 -7.37
C ASN A 103 3.50 8.64 -6.58
N ASN A 104 3.36 7.32 -6.41
CA ASN A 104 2.22 6.69 -5.73
C ASN A 104 0.88 7.21 -6.30
N LEU A 105 0.73 7.17 -7.63
CA LEU A 105 -0.49 7.63 -8.30
C LEU A 105 -1.64 6.68 -8.03
N LEU A 106 -2.86 7.21 -7.90
CA LEU A 106 -4.05 6.38 -7.84
C LEU A 106 -4.19 5.61 -9.15
N CYS A 107 -4.53 4.34 -9.06
CA CYS A 107 -4.78 3.49 -10.21
C CYS A 107 -5.95 2.54 -9.96
N ALA A 108 -6.47 1.98 -11.05
CA ALA A 108 -7.48 0.94 -11.02
C ALA A 108 -7.09 -0.22 -11.94
N SER A 109 -7.30 -1.45 -11.48
CA SER A 109 -6.96 -2.67 -12.19
C SER A 109 -8.07 -3.70 -12.10
N ASP A 110 -8.21 -4.48 -13.17
CA ASP A 110 -9.04 -5.68 -13.19
C ASP A 110 -8.18 -6.87 -12.74
N LEU A 111 -8.45 -7.35 -11.52
CA LEU A 111 -7.77 -8.49 -10.90
C LEU A 111 -8.60 -9.78 -10.97
N SER A 112 -9.83 -9.73 -11.52
CA SER A 112 -10.78 -10.84 -11.49
C SER A 112 -10.33 -12.04 -12.33
N ALA A 113 -9.71 -11.76 -13.47
CA ALA A 113 -9.31 -12.74 -14.48
C ALA A 113 -7.82 -13.12 -14.44
N ALA A 114 -7.09 -12.69 -13.40
CA ALA A 114 -5.68 -13.03 -13.24
C ALA A 114 -5.49 -14.55 -13.05
N SER A 115 -4.47 -15.10 -13.68
CA SER A 115 -4.08 -16.51 -13.58
C SER A 115 -2.58 -16.67 -13.77
N GLU A 116 -2.08 -17.90 -13.60
CA GLU A 116 -0.63 -18.19 -13.73
C GLU A 116 -0.06 -17.80 -15.08
N LEU A 117 -0.83 -17.96 -16.15
CA LEU A 117 -0.43 -17.64 -17.52
C LEU A 117 -0.83 -16.22 -17.96
N LYS A 118 -1.68 -15.53 -17.19
CA LYS A 118 -2.24 -14.24 -17.57
C LYS A 118 -2.16 -13.25 -16.41
N PRO A 119 -1.24 -12.26 -16.46
CA PRO A 119 -1.17 -11.23 -15.44
C PRO A 119 -2.44 -10.37 -15.42
N PRO A 120 -2.77 -9.74 -14.28
CA PRO A 120 -3.84 -8.77 -14.17
C PRO A 120 -3.61 -7.56 -15.10
N THR A 121 -4.69 -6.90 -15.50
CA THR A 121 -4.62 -5.76 -16.42
C THR A 121 -4.81 -4.45 -15.67
N LEU A 122 -3.82 -3.56 -15.73
CA LEU A 122 -3.95 -2.18 -15.29
C LEU A 122 -4.90 -1.45 -16.25
N ARG A 123 -6.00 -0.89 -15.73
CA ARG A 123 -7.04 -0.23 -16.54
C ARG A 123 -6.85 1.27 -16.61
N HIS A 124 -6.54 1.87 -15.47
CA HIS A 124 -6.39 3.32 -15.34
C HIS A 124 -5.26 3.66 -14.39
N ILE A 125 -4.55 4.72 -14.69
CA ILE A 125 -3.63 5.42 -13.80
C ILE A 125 -3.92 6.91 -13.99
N TRP A 126 -4.09 7.63 -12.89
CA TRP A 126 -4.43 9.05 -12.92
C TRP A 126 -3.29 9.87 -12.34
N ASP A 127 -2.82 10.85 -13.12
CA ASP A 127 -1.95 11.90 -12.62
C ASP A 127 -2.71 12.75 -11.60
N ASP A 128 -2.00 13.25 -10.59
CA ASP A 128 -2.52 14.26 -9.68
C ASP A 128 -1.71 15.56 -9.74
N ASP A 129 -2.27 16.57 -9.07
CA ASP A 129 -1.70 17.92 -9.07
C ASP A 129 -0.63 18.10 -7.98
N LEU A 130 -0.33 17.07 -7.18
CA LEU A 130 0.65 17.19 -6.11
C LEU A 130 2.06 17.19 -6.70
N ARG A 131 2.73 18.34 -6.59
CA ARG A 131 4.14 18.51 -6.97
C ARG A 131 4.96 18.82 -5.71
N PRO A 132 5.51 17.79 -5.03
CA PRO A 132 6.40 18.01 -3.90
C PRO A 132 7.64 18.82 -4.32
N PRO A 133 8.09 19.79 -3.50
CA PRO A 133 9.42 20.38 -3.62
C PRO A 133 10.54 19.33 -3.67
N GLU A 134 11.66 19.65 -4.33
CA GLU A 134 12.79 18.73 -4.52
C GLU A 134 13.48 18.32 -3.20
N ASP A 135 13.41 19.17 -2.19
CA ASP A 135 13.99 18.92 -0.86
C ASP A 135 13.15 17.97 0.00
N TRP A 136 11.94 17.60 -0.45
CA TRP A 136 11.09 16.64 0.24
C TRP A 136 11.48 15.21 -0.13
N VAL A 137 11.74 14.40 0.88
CA VAL A 137 11.98 12.97 0.73
C VAL A 137 10.66 12.23 0.87
N SER A 138 10.25 11.53 -0.20
CA SER A 138 9.05 10.70 -0.20
C SER A 138 9.18 9.51 0.74
N GLY A 139 8.15 9.33 1.57
CA GLY A 139 7.98 8.20 2.49
C GLY A 139 6.90 7.24 2.02
N LEU A 140 6.18 6.66 2.98
CA LEU A 140 5.06 5.74 2.72
C LEU A 140 3.87 6.49 2.12
N ALA A 141 3.03 5.76 1.39
CA ALA A 141 1.77 6.28 0.87
C ALA A 141 0.66 5.23 0.97
N TYR A 142 -0.57 5.70 1.15
CA TYR A 142 -1.75 4.86 1.27
C TYR A 142 -2.92 5.49 0.51
N ALA A 143 -3.69 4.67 -0.19
CA ALA A 143 -5.03 5.02 -0.66
C ALA A 143 -6.06 4.40 0.28
N VAL A 144 -6.98 5.21 0.77
CA VAL A 144 -8.05 4.81 1.68
C VAL A 144 -9.37 5.10 1.00
N HIS A 145 -10.18 4.10 0.72
CA HIS A 145 -11.53 4.33 0.24
C HIS A 145 -12.41 4.82 1.39
N LEU A 146 -13.16 5.89 1.14
CA LEU A 146 -14.05 6.53 2.10
C LEU A 146 -15.53 6.20 1.82
N GLY A 147 -15.79 5.31 0.85
CA GLY A 147 -17.12 5.03 0.33
C GLY A 147 -17.54 5.98 -0.79
N SER A 148 -18.59 5.59 -1.53
CA SER A 148 -19.20 6.40 -2.60
C SER A 148 -18.16 6.92 -3.61
N SER A 149 -17.22 6.06 -4.01
CA SER A 149 -16.18 6.38 -4.99
C SER A 149 -15.21 7.47 -4.59
N LYS A 150 -15.13 7.78 -3.29
CA LYS A 150 -14.22 8.78 -2.73
C LYS A 150 -13.04 8.09 -2.09
N PHE A 151 -11.86 8.66 -2.26
CA PHE A 151 -10.66 8.16 -1.62
C PHE A 151 -9.89 9.30 -0.96
N CYS A 152 -9.15 8.97 0.09
CA CYS A 152 -8.09 9.80 0.63
C CYS A 152 -6.75 9.16 0.27
N ILE A 153 -5.92 9.89 -0.45
CA ILE A 153 -4.52 9.53 -0.67
C ILE A 153 -3.69 10.23 0.40
N ALA A 154 -3.06 9.44 1.27
CA ALA A 154 -2.16 9.92 2.31
C ALA A 154 -0.72 9.65 1.88
N ARG A 155 0.08 10.71 1.67
CA ARG A 155 1.51 10.61 1.34
C ARG A 155 2.35 11.21 2.44
N TYR A 156 3.31 10.45 2.94
CA TYR A 156 4.21 10.88 3.99
C TYR A 156 5.49 11.42 3.37
N PHE A 157 6.02 12.49 3.95
CA PHE A 157 7.24 13.13 3.50
C PHE A 157 8.10 13.53 4.70
N GLU A 158 9.38 13.67 4.43
CA GLU A 158 10.37 14.23 5.34
C GLU A 158 11.02 15.44 4.66
N ALA A 159 11.11 16.58 5.35
CA ALA A 159 11.84 17.76 4.88
C ALA A 159 12.90 18.16 5.91
N ARG A 160 13.99 18.75 5.45
CA ARG A 160 15.00 19.31 6.36
C ARG A 160 14.46 20.56 7.02
N GLU A 161 14.66 20.65 8.34
CA GLU A 161 14.35 21.84 9.11
C GLU A 161 15.66 22.38 9.67
N GLU A 162 15.98 23.63 9.37
CA GLU A 162 17.16 24.31 9.89
C GLU A 162 16.69 25.39 10.84
N GLU A 163 16.93 25.17 12.14
CA GLU A 163 16.64 26.17 13.17
C GLU A 163 17.95 26.77 13.70
N PRO A 164 18.07 28.11 13.76
CA PRO A 164 19.19 28.75 14.42
C PRO A 164 19.21 28.38 15.91
N CYS A 165 20.37 28.02 16.46
CA CYS A 165 20.48 27.85 17.91
C CYS A 165 20.28 29.20 18.62
N GLU A 166 19.34 29.25 19.57
CA GLU A 166 19.02 30.45 20.34
C GLU A 166 20.14 30.87 21.33
N ASP A 167 21.15 30.02 21.52
CA ASP A 167 22.28 30.26 22.43
C ASP A 167 23.36 31.20 21.85
N GLY A 168 23.16 31.71 20.63
CA GLY A 168 24.10 32.62 19.97
C GLY A 168 25.42 31.96 19.56
N SER A 169 25.51 30.63 19.62
CA SER A 169 26.72 29.86 19.28
C SER A 169 27.05 29.86 17.78
N GLY A 170 26.11 30.30 16.93
CA GLY A 170 26.23 30.21 15.47
C GLY A 170 26.06 28.80 14.92
N PHE A 171 25.77 27.80 15.75
CA PHE A 171 25.42 26.46 15.28
C PHE A 171 23.98 26.43 14.76
N ILE A 172 23.74 25.62 13.71
CA ILE A 172 22.40 25.35 13.17
C ILE A 172 21.96 23.98 13.70
N ARG A 173 20.79 23.92 14.32
CA ARG A 173 20.16 22.65 14.66
C ARG A 173 19.50 22.07 13.42
N SER A 174 20.13 21.05 12.84
CA SER A 174 19.54 20.30 11.73
C SER A 174 18.50 19.32 12.26
N GLY A 175 17.24 19.64 12.04
CA GLY A 175 16.08 18.81 12.29
C GLY A 175 15.56 18.15 11.01
N CYS A 176 14.59 17.25 11.19
CA CYS A 176 13.84 16.68 10.09
C CYS A 176 12.36 16.73 10.46
N GLU A 177 11.61 17.49 9.69
CA GLU A 177 10.16 17.59 9.85
C GLU A 177 9.50 16.45 9.09
N LYS A 178 8.70 15.65 9.82
CA LYS A 178 7.84 14.63 9.22
C LYS A 178 6.44 15.18 9.08
N PHE A 179 5.83 15.00 7.91
CA PHE A 179 4.46 15.44 7.68
C PHE A 179 3.75 14.52 6.69
N ALA A 180 2.42 14.53 6.74
CA ALA A 180 1.56 13.87 5.77
C ALA A 180 0.88 14.93 4.90
N VAL A 181 0.78 14.66 3.60
CA VAL A 181 -0.11 15.38 2.69
C VAL A 181 -1.30 14.48 2.41
N LEU A 182 -2.49 14.95 2.75
CA LEU A 182 -3.74 14.26 2.47
C LEU A 182 -4.41 14.91 1.27
N THR A 183 -4.74 14.11 0.27
CA THR A 183 -5.42 14.52 -0.96
C THR A 183 -6.71 13.74 -1.08
N GLY A 184 -7.84 14.45 -1.07
CA GLY A 184 -9.14 13.84 -1.39
C GLY A 184 -9.28 13.67 -2.88
N VAL A 185 -9.84 12.54 -3.34
CA VAL A 185 -10.11 12.28 -4.75
C VAL A 185 -11.48 11.62 -4.90
N GLU A 186 -12.16 11.94 -5.99
CA GLU A 186 -13.43 11.32 -6.38
C GLU A 186 -13.26 10.72 -7.77
N VAL A 187 -13.75 9.49 -7.95
CA VAL A 187 -13.77 8.83 -9.25
C VAL A 187 -15.20 8.86 -9.78
N GLU A 188 -15.36 9.15 -11.06
CA GLU A 188 -16.67 9.20 -11.70
C GLU A 188 -16.64 8.50 -13.05
N ARG A 189 -17.78 7.90 -13.44
CA ARG A 189 -17.94 7.40 -14.81
C ARG A 189 -18.01 8.59 -15.77
N CYS A 190 -17.33 8.48 -16.90
CA CYS A 190 -17.38 9.45 -17.98
C CYS A 190 -17.53 8.76 -19.35
N GLY A 191 -18.12 9.48 -20.31
CA GLY A 191 -18.36 9.01 -21.67
C GLY A 191 -19.71 8.32 -21.88
N GLU A 192 -20.21 8.36 -23.12
CA GLU A 192 -21.57 7.92 -23.50
C GLU A 192 -21.81 6.42 -23.30
N ALA A 193 -20.75 5.61 -23.25
CA ALA A 193 -20.82 4.15 -23.06
C ALA A 193 -20.47 3.69 -21.62
N GLY A 194 -20.25 4.61 -20.67
CA GLY A 194 -20.03 4.28 -19.24
C GLY A 194 -18.73 3.52 -18.91
N GLY A 195 -17.86 3.31 -19.89
CA GLY A 195 -16.57 2.61 -19.74
C GLY A 195 -15.37 3.50 -19.43
N GLY A 196 -15.51 4.82 -19.55
CA GLY A 196 -14.49 5.77 -19.13
C GLY A 196 -14.59 6.08 -17.64
N LEU A 197 -13.44 6.26 -16.99
CA LEU A 197 -13.36 6.74 -15.62
C LEU A 197 -12.53 8.02 -15.59
N ARG A 198 -13.04 9.06 -14.91
CA ARG A 198 -12.30 10.29 -14.62
C ARG A 198 -12.04 10.40 -13.13
N MET A 199 -10.90 10.99 -12.79
CA MET A 199 -10.57 11.37 -11.42
C MET A 199 -10.75 12.88 -11.27
N ILE A 200 -11.37 13.28 -10.17
CA ILE A 200 -11.45 14.66 -9.69
C ILE A 200 -10.56 14.76 -8.47
N THR A 201 -9.54 15.60 -8.54
CA THR A 201 -8.61 15.85 -7.43
C THR A 201 -9.13 17.04 -6.61
N HIS A 202 -9.30 16.83 -5.30
CA HIS A 202 -9.62 17.91 -4.37
C HIS A 202 -8.34 18.50 -3.76
N ARG A 203 -8.51 19.60 -3.01
CA ARG A 203 -7.41 20.31 -2.37
C ARG A 203 -6.61 19.40 -1.44
N SER A 204 -5.31 19.32 -1.69
CA SER A 204 -4.34 18.68 -0.80
C SER A 204 -4.08 19.54 0.44
N LYS A 205 -3.94 18.91 1.62
CA LYS A 205 -3.61 19.61 2.87
C LYS A 205 -2.46 18.89 3.59
N ARG A 206 -1.49 19.68 4.04
CA ARG A 206 -0.31 19.23 4.79
C ARG A 206 -0.61 19.21 6.29
N TYR A 207 -0.18 18.15 6.96
CA TYR A 207 -0.31 17.93 8.39
C TYR A 207 1.03 17.55 8.97
N ARG A 208 1.58 18.38 9.86
CA ARG A 208 2.80 18.07 10.59
C ARG A 208 2.56 16.92 11.55
N LEU A 209 3.45 15.94 11.56
CA LEU A 209 3.42 14.83 12.49
C LEU A 209 4.28 15.23 13.69
N ALA A 210 3.67 15.41 14.86
CA ALA A 210 4.41 15.74 16.05
C ALA A 210 5.37 14.58 16.41
N ASN A 211 6.64 14.92 16.67
CA ASN A 211 7.62 13.97 17.16
C ASN A 211 7.05 13.29 18.43
N SER A 212 6.81 11.98 18.35
CA SER A 212 6.36 11.02 19.40
C SER A 212 4.88 10.61 19.49
N LYS A 213 3.96 11.04 18.61
CA LYS A 213 2.69 10.33 18.44
C LYS A 213 2.42 10.10 16.97
N LEU A 214 2.93 8.97 16.47
CA LEU A 214 2.39 8.32 15.29
C LEU A 214 0.87 8.30 15.46
N LEU A 215 0.16 8.92 14.53
CA LEU A 215 -1.24 8.61 14.32
C LEU A 215 -1.28 7.11 14.07
N ASP A 216 -1.69 6.34 15.08
CA ASP A 216 -2.28 5.03 14.88
C ASP A 216 -3.53 5.29 14.04
N LEU A 217 -3.34 5.42 12.72
CA LEU A 217 -4.43 5.29 11.77
C LEU A 217 -4.79 3.81 11.79
N VAL A 218 -5.60 3.44 12.78
CA VAL A 218 -6.36 2.20 12.76
C VAL A 218 -7.42 2.42 11.69
N LEU A 219 -7.15 1.89 10.50
CA LEU A 219 -8.15 1.59 9.48
C LEU A 219 -8.41 0.09 9.49
#